data_AF-A0A948G145-F1
#
_entry.id   AF-A0A948G145-F1
#
_cell.length_a   1.000
_cell.length_b   1.000
_cell.length_c   1.000
_cell.angle_alpha   90.00
_cell.angle_beta   90.00
_cell.angle_gamma   90.00
#
_symmetry.space_group_name_H-M   'P 1'
#
loop_
_entity.id
_entity.type
_entity.pdbx_description
1 polymer ?
#
loop_
_entity_poly.entity_id
_entity_poly.type
_entity_poly.pdbx_seq_one_letter_code
_entity_poly.pdbx_strand_id
1 'polypeptide(L)'
;MWMRDYALGHLPGGQGNIILDDVQFTRDELTFATKMAVSNFNALTPVSSYATTGVGFPNEYVLLLGIARFLMTSESFHQLRNQASAQDGDVAPTGIYDKASAYLQMAQMLMAEWTELTRKMKNQFNMEGAYGHIGSGYRYVGRGRL
;
A
#
# COMPACT_ATOMS: atom_id res chain seq x y z
N MET A 1 -25.77 -21.56 20.48
CA MET A 1 -25.40 -21.82 19.07
C MET A 1 -25.56 -20.50 18.33
N TRP A 2 -24.60 -19.57 18.43
CA TRP A 2 -23.37 -19.45 17.62
C TRP A 2 -23.65 -19.28 16.11
N MET A 3 -23.45 -18.04 15.65
CA MET A 3 -22.65 -17.73 14.46
C MET A 3 -23.13 -18.22 13.09
N ARG A 4 -24.44 -18.29 12.84
CA ARG A 4 -24.98 -18.34 11.48
C ARG A 4 -26.33 -17.64 11.46
N ASP A 5 -26.34 -16.38 11.03
CA ASP A 5 -27.47 -15.68 10.35
C ASP A 5 -27.14 -14.18 10.14
N TYR A 6 -25.94 -13.88 9.62
CA TYR A 6 -25.70 -12.66 8.85
C TYR A 6 -25.63 -12.98 7.34
N ALA A 7 -26.21 -14.12 6.95
CA ALA A 7 -26.28 -14.53 5.57
C ALA A 7 -27.27 -13.64 4.80
N LEU A 8 -26.69 -12.85 3.91
CA LEU A 8 -27.18 -12.62 2.55
C LEU A 8 -28.55 -11.92 2.42
N GLY A 9 -28.48 -10.60 2.33
CA GLY A 9 -29.59 -9.75 1.88
C GLY A 9 -29.13 -8.69 0.88
N HIS A 10 -28.83 -9.14 -0.35
CA HIS A 10 -29.17 -8.45 -1.61
C HIS A 10 -28.77 -6.98 -1.82
N LEU A 11 -27.54 -6.70 -2.29
CA LEU A 11 -27.30 -5.69 -3.33
C LEU A 11 -26.13 -6.13 -4.25
N PRO A 12 -26.25 -5.96 -5.58
CA PRO A 12 -25.27 -6.44 -6.53
C PRO A 12 -24.08 -5.48 -6.60
N GLY A 13 -22.98 -5.82 -5.92
CA GLY A 13 -21.68 -5.14 -6.09
C GLY A 13 -20.91 -4.97 -4.78
N GLY A 14 -20.02 -5.93 -4.48
CA GLY A 14 -18.93 -5.74 -3.53
C GLY A 14 -19.27 -5.97 -2.06
N GLN A 15 -18.41 -6.73 -1.37
CA GLN A 15 -18.47 -6.90 0.08
C GLN A 15 -18.02 -5.60 0.76
N GLY A 16 -18.98 -4.73 1.09
CA GLY A 16 -18.76 -3.45 1.76
C GLY A 16 -18.45 -3.60 3.25
N ASN A 17 -17.66 -2.67 3.78
CA ASN A 17 -17.53 -2.44 5.21
C ASN A 17 -18.89 -1.98 5.76
N ILE A 18 -19.44 -2.64 6.78
CA ILE A 18 -20.78 -2.42 7.37
C ILE A 18 -21.10 -0.95 7.76
N ILE A 19 -20.11 -0.06 7.80
CA ILE A 19 -20.25 1.35 8.22
C ILE A 19 -20.15 2.34 7.04
N LEU A 20 -19.73 1.92 5.84
CA LEU A 20 -19.52 2.81 4.69
C LEU A 20 -20.39 2.37 3.51
N ASP A 21 -21.37 3.21 3.16
CA ASP A 21 -22.43 2.92 2.19
C ASP A 21 -21.99 3.10 0.71
N ASP A 22 -20.79 3.64 0.45
CA ASP A 22 -20.35 3.96 -0.93
C ASP A 22 -18.88 3.58 -1.21
N VAL A 23 -17.88 4.34 -0.72
CA VAL A 23 -16.44 4.02 -0.88
C VAL A 23 -15.61 4.69 0.22
N GLN A 24 -14.55 4.05 0.72
CA GLN A 24 -13.68 4.67 1.75
C GLN A 24 -12.79 5.80 1.19
N PHE A 25 -12.33 5.69 -0.06
CA PHE A 25 -11.47 6.68 -0.70
C PHE A 25 -12.10 7.19 -1.98
N THR A 26 -12.09 8.51 -2.14
CA THR A 26 -12.58 9.18 -3.35
C THR A 26 -11.60 9.02 -4.50
N ARG A 27 -12.09 9.19 -5.73
CA ARG A 27 -11.24 9.13 -6.94
C ARG A 27 -10.15 10.19 -6.95
N ASP A 28 -10.41 11.35 -6.35
CA ASP A 28 -9.43 12.44 -6.24
C ASP A 28 -8.31 12.08 -5.26
N GLU A 29 -8.64 11.45 -4.13
CA GLU A 29 -7.64 10.93 -3.18
C GLU A 29 -6.79 9.82 -3.79
N LEU A 30 -7.39 8.90 -4.55
CA LEU A 30 -6.66 7.87 -5.29
C LEU A 30 -5.71 8.49 -6.32
N THR A 31 -6.16 9.51 -7.04
CA THR A 31 -5.33 10.24 -8.03
C THR A 31 -4.18 10.97 -7.35
N PHE A 32 -4.44 11.61 -6.22
CA PHE A 32 -3.43 12.31 -5.44
C PHE A 32 -2.40 11.34 -4.84
N ALA A 33 -2.85 10.24 -4.23
CA ALA A 33 -1.99 9.18 -3.70
C ALA A 33 -1.10 8.59 -4.79
N THR A 34 -1.63 8.39 -5.99
CA THR A 34 -0.86 7.92 -7.16
C THR A 34 0.26 8.91 -7.53
N LYS A 35 -0.05 10.22 -7.60
CA LYS A 35 0.95 11.26 -7.85
C LYS A 35 2.05 11.27 -6.77
N MET A 36 1.66 11.14 -5.51
CA MET A 36 2.62 11.10 -4.39
C MET A 36 3.50 9.85 -4.42
N ALA A 37 2.94 8.68 -4.75
CA ALA A 37 3.70 7.44 -4.90
C ALA A 37 4.77 7.55 -5.99
N VAL A 38 4.40 8.06 -7.18
CA VAL A 38 5.34 8.26 -8.30
C VAL A 38 6.38 9.33 -7.97
N SER A 39 5.98 10.45 -7.36
CA SER A 39 6.90 11.50 -6.92
C SER A 39 7.92 10.98 -5.92
N ASN A 40 7.49 10.17 -4.95
CA ASN A 40 8.39 9.57 -3.97
C ASN A 40 9.34 8.56 -4.63
N PHE A 41 8.83 7.73 -5.55
CA PHE A 41 9.67 6.84 -6.32
C PHE A 41 10.76 7.62 -7.07
N ASN A 42 10.40 8.71 -7.74
CA ASN A 42 11.32 9.57 -8.49
C ASN A 42 12.37 10.26 -7.62
N ALA A 43 11.99 10.68 -6.41
CA ALA A 43 12.89 11.31 -5.45
C ALA A 43 13.90 10.33 -4.82
N LEU A 44 13.55 9.03 -4.71
CA LEU A 44 14.48 8.01 -4.22
C LEU A 44 15.66 7.86 -5.17
N THR A 45 16.88 7.88 -4.64
CA THR A 45 18.09 7.67 -5.43
C THR A 45 18.17 6.24 -5.97
N PRO A 46 18.63 6.02 -7.21
CA PRO A 46 18.94 7.00 -8.26
C PRO A 46 17.70 7.77 -8.74
N VAL A 47 17.85 9.09 -8.91
CA VAL A 47 16.75 9.99 -9.29
C VAL A 47 16.20 9.60 -10.67
N SER A 48 14.88 9.56 -10.80
CA SER A 48 14.18 9.19 -12.04
C SER A 48 13.05 10.15 -12.36
N SER A 49 12.52 10.11 -13.60
CA SER A 49 11.45 11.00 -14.08
C SER A 49 10.27 10.24 -14.68
N TYR A 50 9.77 9.22 -13.96
CA TYR A 50 8.61 8.44 -14.37
C TYR A 50 7.32 9.27 -14.30
N ALA A 51 6.41 9.06 -15.25
CA ALA A 51 5.14 9.79 -15.35
C ALA A 51 3.99 9.02 -14.69
N THR A 52 2.97 9.74 -14.22
CA THR A 52 1.80 9.13 -13.55
C THR A 52 0.77 8.53 -14.52
N THR A 53 0.91 8.74 -15.83
CA THR A 53 -0.07 8.36 -16.85
C THR A 53 0.60 7.71 -18.07
N GLY A 54 -0.06 6.76 -18.73
CA GLY A 54 0.43 6.05 -19.92
C GLY A 54 1.31 4.84 -19.59
N VAL A 55 2.39 4.62 -20.35
CA VAL A 55 3.43 3.59 -20.10
C VAL A 55 4.31 3.96 -18.88
N GLY A 56 3.80 4.80 -17.97
CA GLY A 56 4.57 5.78 -17.22
C GLY A 56 5.30 5.27 -15.97
N PHE A 57 4.94 4.10 -15.44
CA PHE A 57 5.54 3.54 -14.23
C PHE A 57 6.08 2.12 -14.47
N PRO A 58 7.29 1.78 -13.98
CA PRO A 58 7.97 0.53 -14.35
C PRO A 58 7.31 -0.75 -13.81
N ASN A 59 6.56 -0.67 -12.71
CA ASN A 59 5.94 -1.85 -12.11
C ASN A 59 4.65 -1.52 -11.34
N GLU A 60 3.53 -2.11 -11.76
CA GLU A 60 2.20 -1.84 -11.18
C GLU A 60 2.06 -2.30 -9.72
N TYR A 61 2.69 -3.42 -9.34
CA TYR A 61 2.64 -3.90 -7.96
C TYR A 61 3.37 -2.97 -7.01
N VAL A 62 4.57 -2.52 -7.40
CA VAL A 62 5.28 -1.50 -6.65
C VAL A 62 4.36 -0.29 -6.51
N LEU A 63 3.83 0.27 -7.62
CA LEU A 63 2.92 1.42 -7.60
C LEU A 63 1.77 1.26 -6.59
N LEU A 64 1.12 0.09 -6.59
CA LEU A 64 0.03 -0.23 -5.66
C LEU A 64 0.45 -0.12 -4.20
N LEU A 65 1.61 -0.66 -3.82
CA LEU A 65 2.15 -0.54 -2.45
C LEU A 65 2.36 0.94 -2.06
N GLY A 66 2.81 1.76 -3.01
CA GLY A 66 3.07 3.18 -2.80
C GLY A 66 1.79 4.00 -2.63
N ILE A 67 0.73 3.64 -3.35
CA ILE A 67 -0.60 4.21 -3.18
C ILE A 67 -1.18 3.78 -1.83
N ALA A 68 -1.18 2.48 -1.56
CA ALA A 68 -1.77 1.90 -0.35
C ALA A 68 -1.14 2.47 0.93
N ARG A 69 0.20 2.57 1.00
CA ARG A 69 0.85 3.16 2.19
C ARG A 69 0.42 4.61 2.43
N PHE A 70 0.21 5.39 1.37
CA PHE A 70 -0.13 6.80 1.47
C PHE A 70 -1.55 6.96 2.01
N LEU A 71 -2.48 6.19 1.46
CA LEU A 71 -3.87 6.13 1.92
C LEU A 71 -4.00 5.64 3.35
N MET A 72 -3.27 4.59 3.74
CA MET A 72 -3.28 4.09 5.12
C MET A 72 -2.69 5.11 6.11
N THR A 73 -1.68 5.87 5.66
CA THR A 73 -1.11 6.95 6.47
C THR A 73 -2.12 8.09 6.64
N SER A 74 -2.80 8.53 5.58
CA SER A 74 -3.83 9.57 5.68
C SER A 74 -4.98 9.15 6.59
N GLU A 75 -5.47 7.92 6.46
CA GLU A 75 -6.50 7.39 7.36
C GLU A 75 -6.06 7.36 8.82
N SER A 76 -4.81 6.97 9.09
CA SER A 76 -4.32 6.96 10.48
C SER A 76 -4.38 8.35 11.11
N PHE A 77 -4.07 9.42 10.36
CA PHE A 77 -4.23 10.80 10.83
C PHE A 77 -5.69 11.20 11.04
N HIS A 78 -6.60 10.76 10.16
CA HIS A 78 -8.03 11.01 10.33
C HIS A 78 -8.58 10.32 11.58
N GLN A 79 -8.21 9.07 11.83
CA GLN A 79 -8.63 8.32 13.01
C GLN A 79 -8.09 8.92 14.30
N LEU A 80 -6.82 9.37 14.31
CA LEU A 80 -6.24 10.08 15.47
C LEU A 80 -7.01 11.36 15.82
N ARG A 81 -7.44 12.13 14.80
CA ARG A 81 -8.21 13.36 15.03
C ARG A 81 -9.61 13.11 15.57
N ASN A 82 -10.19 11.98 15.23
CA ASN A 82 -11.55 11.60 15.62
C ASN A 82 -11.59 10.69 16.85
N GLN A 83 -10.44 10.41 17.46
CA GLN A 83 -10.34 9.56 18.63
C GLN A 83 -10.90 10.28 19.86
N ALA A 84 -12.03 9.79 20.37
CA ALA A 84 -12.58 10.17 21.66
C ALA A 84 -12.47 8.98 22.62
N SER A 85 -11.60 9.11 23.64
CA SER A 85 -11.51 8.16 24.75
C SER A 85 -12.23 8.76 25.96
N ALA A 86 -13.38 8.19 26.30
CA ALA A 86 -14.02 8.43 27.59
C ALA A 86 -13.58 7.32 28.55
N GLN A 87 -12.89 7.68 29.64
CA GLN A 87 -12.52 6.75 30.70
C GLN A 87 -13.44 7.00 31.89
N ASP A 88 -14.49 6.17 32.02
CA ASP A 88 -15.36 6.17 33.19
C ASP A 88 -14.80 5.19 34.24
N GLY A 89 -14.83 5.59 35.50
CA GLY A 89 -13.95 5.13 36.59
C GLY A 89 -14.11 3.69 37.07
N ASP A 90 -14.81 2.82 36.34
CA ASP A 90 -15.00 1.40 36.70
C ASP A 90 -15.25 0.47 35.48
N VAL A 91 -15.18 0.99 34.25
CA VAL A 91 -15.39 0.21 33.02
C VAL A 91 -14.10 0.21 32.21
N ALA A 92 -13.62 -0.97 31.82
CA ALA A 92 -12.45 -1.09 30.93
C ALA A 92 -12.67 -0.20 29.70
N PRO A 93 -11.73 0.70 29.36
CA PRO A 93 -11.93 1.68 28.30
C PRO A 93 -12.17 0.96 26.98
N THR A 94 -13.44 0.87 26.58
CA THR A 94 -13.84 0.38 25.26
C THR A 94 -13.61 1.52 24.28
N GLY A 95 -12.41 1.59 23.73
CA GLY A 95 -12.09 2.51 22.64
C GLY A 95 -12.98 2.21 21.44
N ILE A 96 -14.09 2.94 21.30
CA ILE A 96 -15.08 2.72 20.24
C ILE A 96 -14.45 2.97 18.84
N TYR A 97 -13.37 3.76 18.77
CA TYR A 97 -12.72 4.19 17.53
C TYR A 97 -11.18 4.13 17.53
N ASP A 98 -10.55 3.25 18.32
CA ASP A 98 -9.08 3.17 18.39
C ASP A 98 -8.47 2.29 17.27
N LYS A 99 -8.65 2.71 16.01
CA LYS A 99 -8.08 2.02 14.83
C LYS A 99 -6.80 2.68 14.31
N ALA A 100 -6.44 3.84 14.84
CA ALA A 100 -5.29 4.62 14.41
C ALA A 100 -3.99 3.80 14.45
N SER A 101 -3.77 3.05 15.53
CA SER A 101 -2.60 2.19 15.72
C SER A 101 -2.51 1.09 14.66
N ALA A 102 -3.62 0.44 14.32
CA ALA A 102 -3.68 -0.61 13.30
C ALA A 102 -3.39 -0.06 11.89
N TYR A 103 -3.98 1.09 11.53
CA TYR A 103 -3.69 1.76 10.25
C TYR A 103 -2.22 2.18 10.15
N LEU A 104 -1.64 2.71 11.22
CA LEU A 104 -0.25 3.12 11.26
C LEU A 104 0.70 1.92 11.13
N GLN A 105 0.42 0.81 11.82
CA GLN A 105 1.20 -0.42 11.70
C GLN A 105 1.17 -0.96 10.27
N MET A 106 -0.01 -0.99 9.65
CA MET A 106 -0.15 -1.44 8.26
C MET A 106 0.58 -0.50 7.28
N ALA A 107 0.50 0.82 7.50
CA ALA A 107 1.24 1.79 6.70
C ALA A 107 2.76 1.58 6.81
N GLN A 108 3.28 1.28 8.00
CA GLN A 108 4.71 1.00 8.22
C GLN A 108 5.15 -0.29 7.53
N MET A 109 4.33 -1.35 7.57
CA MET A 109 4.62 -2.60 6.86
C MET A 109 4.71 -2.38 5.35
N LEU A 110 3.73 -1.69 4.76
CA LEU A 110 3.72 -1.35 3.34
C LEU A 110 4.89 -0.44 2.96
N MET A 111 5.27 0.49 3.84
CA MET A 111 6.43 1.35 3.63
C MET A 111 7.75 0.57 3.60
N ALA A 112 7.91 -0.41 4.48
CA ALA A 112 9.09 -1.27 4.50
C ALA A 112 9.22 -2.07 3.21
N GLU A 113 8.13 -2.74 2.79
CA GLU A 113 8.10 -3.53 1.55
C GLU A 113 8.32 -2.65 0.31
N TRP A 114 7.65 -1.51 0.22
CA TRP A 114 7.85 -0.55 -0.88
C TRP A 114 9.32 -0.12 -0.98
N THR A 115 9.95 0.20 0.15
CA THR A 115 11.33 0.72 0.18
C THR A 115 12.32 -0.35 -0.26
N GLU A 116 12.13 -1.59 0.18
CA GLU A 116 12.95 -2.72 -0.24
C GLU A 116 12.83 -2.98 -1.74
N LEU A 117 11.61 -3.11 -2.26
CA LEU A 117 11.37 -3.39 -3.68
C LEU A 117 11.83 -2.24 -4.58
N THR A 118 11.55 -1.00 -4.19
CA THR A 118 12.00 0.18 -4.94
C THR A 118 13.52 0.23 -5.04
N ARG A 119 14.24 -0.02 -3.94
CA ARG A 119 15.71 -0.06 -3.94
C ARG A 119 16.24 -1.18 -4.82
N LYS A 120 15.71 -2.40 -4.69
CA LYS A 120 16.13 -3.55 -5.52
C LYS A 120 15.92 -3.26 -7.01
N MET A 121 14.75 -2.74 -7.37
CA MET A 121 14.40 -2.43 -8.76
C MET A 121 15.29 -1.32 -9.33
N LYS A 122 15.51 -0.23 -8.59
CA LYS A 122 16.39 0.85 -9.04
C LYS A 122 17.86 0.43 -9.12
N ASN A 123 18.33 -0.42 -8.21
CA ASN A 123 19.67 -0.99 -8.28
C ASN A 123 19.82 -1.87 -9.53
N GLN A 124 18.84 -2.71 -9.84
CA GLN A 124 18.82 -3.49 -11.07
C GLN A 124 18.90 -2.59 -12.30
N PHE A 125 18.06 -1.55 -12.39
CA PHE A 125 18.11 -0.61 -13.53
C PHE A 125 19.45 0.09 -13.68
N ASN A 126 20.09 0.48 -12.57
CA ASN A 126 21.41 1.10 -12.61
C ASN A 126 22.48 0.11 -13.10
N MET A 127 22.46 -1.12 -12.59
CA MET A 127 23.39 -2.15 -13.00
C MET A 127 23.18 -2.58 -14.47
N GLU A 128 21.93 -2.69 -14.93
CA GLU A 128 21.62 -2.92 -16.35
C GLU A 128 22.08 -1.74 -17.22
N GLY A 129 21.94 -0.50 -16.76
CA GLY A 129 22.47 0.67 -17.46
C GLY A 129 24.00 0.65 -17.61
N ALA A 130 24.73 0.11 -16.63
CA ALA A 130 26.17 -0.01 -16.68
C ALA A 130 26.67 -1.20 -17.52
N TYR A 131 25.95 -2.33 -17.52
CA TYR A 131 26.40 -3.60 -18.11
C TYR A 131 25.53 -4.11 -19.28
N GLY A 132 24.57 -3.31 -19.76
CA GLY A 132 23.68 -3.59 -20.88
C GLY A 132 22.50 -4.51 -20.51
N HIS A 133 22.78 -5.70 -19.98
CA HIS A 133 21.75 -6.64 -19.55
C HIS A 133 22.30 -7.62 -18.51
N ILE A 134 21.62 -7.70 -17.37
CA ILE A 134 21.88 -8.74 -16.37
C ILE A 134 20.88 -9.86 -16.59
N GLY A 135 21.34 -10.92 -17.27
CA GLY A 135 20.54 -12.13 -17.42
C GLY A 135 20.28 -12.79 -16.08
N SER A 136 19.10 -13.40 -15.93
CA SER A 136 18.79 -14.23 -14.76
C SER A 136 19.87 -15.31 -14.59
N GLY A 137 20.40 -15.48 -13.38
CA GLY A 137 21.34 -16.56 -13.06
C GLY A 137 20.75 -17.95 -13.34
N TYR A 138 19.42 -18.09 -13.31
CA TYR A 138 18.72 -19.31 -13.72
C TYR A 138 18.81 -19.63 -15.22
N ARG A 139 19.24 -18.67 -16.05
CA ARG A 139 19.50 -18.88 -17.48
C ARG A 139 20.78 -19.68 -17.73
N TYR A 140 21.72 -19.69 -16.78
CA TYR A 140 23.05 -20.27 -16.96
C TYR A 140 23.32 -21.55 -16.15
N VAL A 141 22.40 -22.00 -15.27
CA VAL A 141 22.55 -23.26 -14.50
C VAL A 141 22.25 -24.54 -15.30
N GLY A 142 21.90 -24.41 -16.57
CA GLY A 142 21.60 -25.54 -17.45
C GLY A 142 22.74 -25.88 -18.41
N ARG A 143 23.95 -26.24 -17.91
CA ARG A 143 24.89 -27.18 -18.56
C ARG A 143 26.27 -27.20 -17.89
N GLY A 144 26.61 -28.34 -17.30
CA GLY A 144 27.94 -28.65 -16.76
C GLY A 144 28.01 -29.98 -16.03
N ARG A 145 27.37 -31.04 -16.55
CA ARG A 145 27.72 -32.43 -16.22
C ARG A 145 28.17 -33.11 -17.52
N LEU A 146 29.47 -33.09 -17.75
CA LEU A 146 30.26 -34.14 -18.39
C LEU A 146 31.67 -34.06 -17.79
#